data_AF-A0A194PJE2-F1
#
_entry.id   AF-A0A194PJE2-F1
#
_cell.length_a   1.000
_cell.length_b   1.000
_cell.length_c   1.000
_cell.angle_alpha   90.00
_cell.angle_beta   90.00
_cell.angle_gamma   90.00
#
_symmetry.space_group_name_H-M   'P 1'
#
loop_
_entity.id
_entity.type
_entity.pdbx_description
1 polymer ?
#
loop_
_entity_poly.entity_id
_entity_poly.type
_entity_poly.pdbx_seq_one_letter_code
_entity_poly.pdbx_strand_id
1 'polypeptide(L)'
;MRRLVAEWMLEVCEDQSCQEEVFPLAMSYLDRFLSTCAVGKSQLQLLGTACLLLASKLREPGSRGLPADLLVFYTANSITLSDLCVSLHYITVYTL
;
A
#
# COMPACT_ATOMS: atom_id res chain seq x y z
N MET A 1 -6.29 -11.13 -9.22
CA MET A 1 -5.11 -10.45 -8.65
C MET A 1 -5.48 -9.35 -7.68
N ARG A 2 -6.32 -8.37 -8.07
CA ARG A 2 -6.80 -7.32 -7.15
C ARG A 2 -7.38 -7.86 -5.83
N ARG A 3 -8.24 -8.87 -5.87
CA ARG A 3 -8.80 -9.52 -4.66
C ARG A 3 -7.71 -10.12 -3.76
N LEU A 4 -6.75 -10.85 -4.34
CA LEU A 4 -5.64 -11.44 -3.59
C LEU A 4 -4.77 -10.37 -2.91
N VAL A 5 -4.53 -9.24 -3.60
CA VAL A 5 -3.78 -8.12 -3.03
C VAL A 5 -4.59 -7.43 -1.93
N ALA A 6 -5.91 -7.30 -2.07
CA ALA A 6 -6.77 -6.75 -1.02
C ALA A 6 -6.82 -7.66 0.22
N GLU A 7 -6.90 -8.98 0.04
CA GLU A 7 -6.84 -9.95 1.13
C GLU A 7 -5.48 -9.86 1.85
N TRP A 8 -4.36 -9.87 1.11
CA TRP A 8 -3.03 -9.65 1.70
C TRP A 8 -2.89 -8.29 2.42
N MET A 9 -3.43 -7.20 1.85
CA MET A 9 -3.39 -5.89 2.49
C MET A 9 -4.17 -5.88 3.81
N LEU A 10 -5.29 -6.60 3.87
CA LEU A 10 -6.07 -6.73 5.10
C LEU A 10 -5.28 -7.52 6.15
N GLU A 11 -4.69 -8.66 5.78
CA GLU A 11 -3.86 -9.47 6.67
C GLU A 11 -2.70 -8.65 7.29
N VAL A 12 -2.02 -7.81 6.50
CA VAL A 12 -0.94 -6.94 7.00
C VAL A 12 -1.48 -5.92 8.01
N CYS A 13 -2.64 -5.30 7.75
CA CYS A 13 -3.26 -4.36 8.67
C CYS A 13 -3.70 -5.03 9.98
N GLU A 14 -4.24 -6.24 9.90
CA GLU A 14 -4.65 -7.02 11.08
C GLU A 14 -3.43 -7.44 11.92
N ASP A 15 -2.38 -7.96 11.29
CA ASP A 15 -1.15 -8.40 11.96
C ASP A 15 -0.42 -7.24 12.64
N GLN A 16 -0.48 -6.04 12.06
CA GLN A 16 0.10 -4.82 12.64
C GLN A 16 -0.86 -4.05 13.56
N SER A 17 -2.08 -4.57 13.77
CA SER A 17 -3.12 -3.91 14.58
C SER A 17 -3.33 -2.44 14.17
N CYS A 18 -3.38 -2.20 12.87
CA CYS A 18 -3.60 -0.87 12.31
C CYS A 18 -4.98 -0.31 12.71
N GLN A 19 -5.11 1.01 12.67
CA GLN A 19 -6.43 1.65 12.76
C GLN A 19 -7.36 1.16 11.65
N GLU A 20 -8.65 0.99 11.97
CA GLU A 20 -9.65 0.42 11.06
C GLU A 20 -9.77 1.21 9.74
N GLU A 21 -9.42 2.51 9.73
CA GLU A 21 -9.45 3.38 8.57
C GLU A 21 -8.26 3.19 7.61
N VAL A 22 -7.17 2.55 8.03
CA VAL A 22 -5.96 2.37 7.21
C VAL A 22 -6.27 1.53 5.97
N PHE A 23 -6.89 0.35 6.17
CA PHE A 23 -7.19 -0.56 5.07
C PHE A 23 -8.19 0.01 4.04
N PRO A 24 -9.36 0.54 4.45
CA PRO A 24 -10.31 1.17 3.51
C PRO A 24 -9.70 2.34 2.75
N LEU A 25 -8.85 3.15 3.40
CA LEU A 25 -8.14 4.25 2.73
C LEU A 25 -7.13 3.75 1.70
N ALA A 26 -6.33 2.73 2.06
CA ALA A 26 -5.39 2.11 1.14
C ALA A 26 -6.09 1.51 -0.09
N MET A 27 -7.24 0.85 0.13
CA MET A 27 -8.09 0.36 -0.96
C MET A 27 -8.62 1.50 -1.82
N SER A 28 -9.08 2.59 -1.22
CA SER A 28 -9.50 3.78 -1.98
C SER A 28 -8.40 4.30 -2.90
N TYR A 29 -7.14 4.34 -2.42
CA TYR A 29 -6.00 4.72 -3.26
C TYR A 29 -5.73 3.73 -4.38
N LEU A 30 -5.74 2.43 -4.07
CA LEU A 30 -5.54 1.36 -5.05
C LEU A 30 -6.57 1.46 -6.19
N ASP A 31 -7.84 1.68 -5.85
CA ASP A 31 -8.97 1.71 -6.77
C ASP A 31 -8.91 2.91 -7.71
N ARG A 32 -8.61 4.08 -7.14
CA ARG A 32 -8.47 5.34 -7.90
C ARG A 32 -7.24 5.30 -8.81
N PHE A 33 -6.15 4.67 -8.39
CA PHE A 33 -5.00 4.50 -9.26
C PHE A 33 -5.32 3.57 -10.43
N LEU A 34 -5.97 2.43 -10.15
CA LEU A 34 -6.34 1.46 -11.19
C LEU A 34 -7.43 1.95 -12.15
N SER A 35 -8.21 2.96 -11.77
CA SER A 35 -9.18 3.58 -12.67
C SER A 35 -8.55 4.52 -13.70
N THR A 36 -7.31 4.97 -13.45
CA THR A 36 -6.59 5.92 -14.32
C THR A 36 -5.39 5.29 -15.01
N CYS A 37 -4.73 4.31 -14.39
CA CYS A 37 -3.51 3.69 -14.88
C CYS A 37 -3.69 2.19 -15.10
N ALA A 38 -3.26 1.70 -16.27
CA ALA A 38 -3.14 0.27 -16.53
C ALA A 38 -1.90 -0.28 -15.82
N VAL A 39 -2.10 -1.19 -14.87
CA VAL A 39 -1.01 -1.77 -14.05
C VAL A 39 -0.85 -3.25 -14.34
N GLY A 40 0.40 -3.68 -14.54
CA GLY A 40 0.74 -5.08 -14.75
C GLY A 40 0.47 -5.93 -13.50
N LYS A 41 0.14 -7.22 -13.69
CA LYS A 41 -0.16 -8.14 -12.58
C LYS A 41 0.96 -8.22 -11.54
N SER A 42 2.23 -8.18 -11.97
CA SER A 42 3.41 -8.21 -11.09
C SER A 42 3.61 -6.94 -10.28
N GLN A 43 3.01 -5.81 -10.68
CA GLN A 43 3.14 -4.52 -10.00
C GLN A 43 2.00 -4.24 -9.02
N LEU A 44 0.97 -5.08 -8.98
CA LEU A 44 -0.18 -4.86 -8.10
C LEU A 44 0.19 -4.96 -6.61
N GLN A 45 1.10 -5.85 -6.22
CA GLN A 45 1.56 -5.93 -4.84
C GLN A 45 2.37 -4.69 -4.45
N LEU A 46 3.23 -4.18 -5.36
CA LEU A 46 3.98 -2.95 -5.17
C LEU A 46 3.05 -1.75 -4.96
N LEU A 47 2.04 -1.61 -5.82
CA LEU A 47 1.03 -0.57 -5.70
C LEU A 47 0.27 -0.67 -4.38
N GLY A 48 -0.22 -1.87 -4.01
CA GLY A 48 -0.91 -2.10 -2.73
C GLY A 48 -0.02 -1.78 -1.52
N THR A 49 1.26 -2.14 -1.57
CA THR A 49 2.24 -1.84 -0.53
C THR A 49 2.44 -0.33 -0.36
N ALA A 50 2.58 0.40 -1.46
CA ALA A 50 2.69 1.86 -1.43
C ALA A 50 1.39 2.53 -0.93
N CYS A 51 0.22 2.00 -1.29
CA CYS A 51 -1.06 2.46 -0.75
C CYS A 51 -1.17 2.26 0.77
N LEU A 52 -0.75 1.10 1.31
CA LEU A 52 -0.69 0.84 2.75
C LEU A 52 0.26 1.80 3.47
N LEU A 53 1.44 2.04 2.90
CA LEU A 53 2.42 2.96 3.45
C LEU A 53 1.86 4.40 3.54
N LEU A 54 1.16 4.87 2.50
CA LEU A 54 0.52 6.19 2.51
C LEU A 54 -0.63 6.27 3.51
N ALA A 55 -1.53 5.28 3.49
CA ALA A 55 -2.71 5.27 4.33
C ALA A 55 -2.34 5.19 5.82
N SER A 56 -1.38 4.33 6.18
CA SER A 56 -0.92 4.21 7.57
C SER A 56 -0.27 5.49 8.07
N LYS A 57 0.57 6.16 7.26
CA LYS A 57 1.14 7.47 7.63
C LYS A 57 0.08 8.55 7.85
N LEU A 58 -1.07 8.46 7.21
CA LEU A 58 -2.12 9.48 7.31
C LEU A 58 -3.14 9.20 8.41
N ARG A 59 -3.37 7.93 8.76
CA ARG A 59 -4.42 7.50 9.70
C ARG A 59 -3.90 7.03 11.04
N GLU A 60 -2.68 6.52 11.11
CA GLU A 60 -2.09 6.13 12.39
C GLU A 60 -1.79 7.37 13.26
N PRO A 61 -2.09 7.32 14.57
CA PRO A 61 -1.77 8.41 15.47
C PRO A 61 -0.26 8.52 15.72
N GLY A 62 0.26 9.75 15.61
CA GLY A 62 1.67 10.05 15.86
C GLY A 62 2.62 9.46 14.81
N SER A 63 3.74 8.90 15.22
CA SER A 63 4.74 8.27 14.33
C SER A 63 4.59 6.75 14.22
N ARG A 64 3.37 6.22 14.41
CA ARG A 64 3.07 4.78 14.38
C ARG A 64 2.71 4.23 13.00
N GLY A 65 2.86 5.03 11.94
CA GLY A 65 2.68 4.56 10.56
C GLY A 65 3.59 3.36 10.25
N LEU A 66 3.15 2.50 9.32
CA LEU A 66 3.88 1.28 8.98
C LEU A 66 5.27 1.64 8.42
N PRO A 67 6.37 1.11 9.00
CA PRO A 67 7.70 1.36 8.48
C PRO A 67 7.88 0.69 7.10
N ALA A 68 8.56 1.37 6.19
CA ALA A 68 8.72 0.88 4.82
C ALA A 68 9.50 -0.45 4.75
N ASP A 69 10.51 -0.63 5.60
CA ASP A 69 11.29 -1.87 5.68
C ASP A 69 10.44 -3.08 6.10
N LEU A 70 9.49 -2.86 7.01
CA LEU A 70 8.56 -3.90 7.45
C LEU A 70 7.64 -4.31 6.30
N LEU A 71 7.11 -3.33 5.56
CA LEU A 71 6.28 -3.60 4.39
C LEU A 71 7.05 -4.37 3.30
N VAL A 72 8.31 -4.02 3.05
CA VAL A 72 9.20 -4.78 2.15
C VAL A 72 9.33 -6.23 2.62
N PHE A 73 9.50 -6.45 3.94
CA PHE A 73 9.55 -7.80 4.50
C PHE A 73 8.25 -8.59 4.25
N TYR A 74 7.06 -7.99 4.43
CA TYR A 74 5.78 -8.66 4.12
C TYR A 74 5.61 -9.04 2.65
N THR A 75 6.33 -8.38 1.73
CA THR A 75 6.35 -8.74 0.31
C THR A 75 7.32 -9.91 0.01
N ALA A 76 7.85 -10.57 1.04
CA ALA A 76 8.92 -11.56 0.93
C ALA A 76 10.16 -11.01 0.20
N ASN A 77 10.46 -9.72 0.37
CA ASN A 77 11.52 -8.98 -0.32
C ASN A 77 11.44 -9.02 -1.86
N SER A 78 10.23 -9.24 -2.42
CA SER A 78 10.00 -9.15 -3.87
C SER A 78 10.03 -7.71 -4.39
N ILE A 79 9.94 -6.73 -3.48
CA ILE A 79 9.92 -5.29 -3.73
C ILE A 79 11.03 -4.62 -2.90
N THR A 80 11.65 -3.57 -3.42
CA THR A 80 12.66 -2.78 -2.70
C THR A 80 12.11 -1.44 -2.20
N LEU A 81 12.84 -0.80 -1.28
CA LEU A 81 12.52 0.58 -0.85
C LEU A 81 12.53 1.57 -2.01
N SER A 82 13.42 1.37 -2.99
CA SER A 82 13.51 2.21 -4.18
C SER A 82 12.23 2.10 -5.03
N ASP A 83 11.72 0.89 -5.21
CA ASP A 83 10.45 0.67 -5.91
C ASP A 83 9.29 1.36 -5.19
N LEU A 84 9.25 1.30 -3.85
CA LEU A 84 8.25 2.02 -3.06
C LEU A 84 8.36 3.53 -3.23
N CYS A 85 9.57 4.09 -3.16
CA CYS A 85 9.78 5.53 -3.33
C CYS A 85 9.25 6.04 -4.67
N VAL A 86 9.56 5.32 -5.75
CA VAL A 86 9.05 5.63 -7.09
C VAL A 86 7.52 5.50 -7.15
N SER A 87 6.98 4.42 -6.61
CA SER A 87 5.52 4.17 -6.62
C SER A 87 4.74 5.22 -5.83
N LEU A 88 5.28 5.69 -4.71
CA LEU A 88 4.69 6.76 -3.91
C LEU A 88 4.55 8.05 -4.72
N HIS A 89 5.57 8.42 -5.50
CA HIS A 89 5.50 9.59 -6.37
C HIS A 89 4.35 9.47 -7.38
N TYR A 90 4.21 8.32 -8.04
CA TYR A 90 3.10 8.07 -8.96
C TYR A 90 1.73 8.16 -8.26
N ILE A 91 1.55 7.50 -7.10
CA ILE A 91 0.26 7.57 -6.39
C ILE A 91 -0.09 9.02 -6.05
N THR A 92 0.86 9.82 -5.56
CA THR A 92 0.60 11.23 -5.23
C THR A 92 0.21 12.09 -6.42
N VAL A 93 0.70 11.78 -7.63
CA VAL A 93 0.39 12.56 -8.85
C VAL A 93 -0.95 12.16 -9.46
N TYR A 94 -1.30 10.87 -9.40
CA TYR A 94 -2.46 10.33 -10.12
C TYR A 94 -3.68 10.05 -9.23
N THR A 95 -3.54 10.12 -7.89
CA THR A 95 -4.60 9.69 -6.96
C THR A 95 -4.95 10.69 -5.87
N LEU A 96 -4.04 11.57 -5.43
CA LEU A 96 -4.33 12.60 -4.42
C LEU A 96 -4.61 13.94 -5.09
#